data_AF-A0A8I1RWY1-F1
#
_entry.id   AF-A0A8I1RWY1-F1
#
_cell.length_a   1.000
_cell.length_b   1.000
_cell.length_c   1.000
_cell.angle_alpha   90.00
_cell.angle_beta   90.00
_cell.angle_gamma   90.00
#
_symmetry.space_group_name_H-M   'P 1'
#
loop_
_entity.id
_entity.type
_entity.pdbx_description
1 polymer ?
#
loop_
_entity_poly.entity_id
_entity_poly.type
_entity_poly.pdbx_seq_one_letter_code
_entity_poly.pdbx_strand_id
1 'polypeptide(L)' 'MAEKYTKDELIGKLDQPGWRAVSDGHPPSDGTLREAAEAAHARRAKGPSRLEEIETRIEVGLIQLEDLWHHLGLPV' A
#
# COMPACT_ATOMS: atom_id res chain seq x y z
N MET A 1 7.86 -4.05 -17.37
CA MET A 1 7.92 -3.25 -16.14
C MET A 1 6.48 -2.99 -15.72
N ALA A 2 6.02 -3.62 -14.64
CA ALA A 2 4.63 -3.48 -14.20
C ALA A 2 4.52 -2.37 -13.14
N GLU A 3 4.91 -1.15 -13.53
CA GLU A 3 4.61 0.05 -12.74
C GLU A 3 3.20 0.50 -13.15
N LYS A 4 2.18 -0.17 -12.58
CA LYS A 4 0.78 0.00 -13.03
C LYS A 4 0.06 1.20 -12.43
N TYR A 5 0.56 1.79 -11.35
CA TYR A 5 -0.05 2.95 -10.71
C TYR A 5 0.94 4.10 -10.53
N THR A 6 0.53 5.29 -10.95
CA THR A 6 1.26 6.52 -10.63
C THR A 6 0.89 7.04 -9.24
N LYS A 7 1.73 7.92 -8.69
CA LYS A 7 1.49 8.55 -7.39
C LYS A 7 0.12 9.23 -7.32
N ASP A 8 -0.22 10.02 -8.33
CA ASP A 8 -1.51 10.71 -8.42
C ASP A 8 -2.70 9.76 -8.46
N GLU A 9 -2.56 8.61 -9.15
CA GLU A 9 -3.60 7.57 -9.17
C GLU A 9 -3.78 6.93 -7.79
N LEU A 10 -2.69 6.62 -7.08
CA LEU A 10 -2.76 6.10 -5.72
C LEU A 10 -3.41 7.12 -4.78
N ILE A 11 -3.06 8.40 -4.89
CA ILE A 11 -3.67 9.47 -4.08
C ILE A 11 -5.18 9.55 -4.36
N GLY A 12 -5.60 9.50 -5.63
CA GLY A 12 -7.01 9.50 -6.00
C GLY A 12 -7.78 8.26 -5.52
N LYS A 13 -7.08 7.17 -5.22
CA LYS A 13 -7.64 5.88 -4.77
C LYS A 13 -7.50 5.66 -3.26
N LEU A 14 -7.05 6.65 -2.48
CA LEU A 14 -6.82 6.50 -1.03
C LEU A 14 -8.04 5.98 -0.27
N ASP A 15 -9.22 6.51 -0.57
CA ASP A 15 -10.49 6.12 0.03
C ASP A 15 -11.19 4.98 -0.75
N GLN A 16 -10.55 4.45 -1.81
CA GLN A 16 -11.10 3.32 -2.54
C GLN A 16 -10.92 2.04 -1.71
N PRO A 17 -12.00 1.27 -1.45
CA PRO A 17 -11.90 -0.06 -0.85
C PRO A 17 -11.35 -1.07 -1.87
N GLY A 18 -10.94 -2.24 -1.39
CA GLY A 18 -10.43 -3.30 -2.26
C GLY A 18 -8.90 -3.36 -2.29
N TRP A 19 -8.24 -2.84 -1.26
CA TRP A 19 -6.80 -2.92 -1.09
C TRP A 19 -6.44 -3.88 0.03
N ARG A 20 -5.28 -4.50 -0.11
CA ARG A 20 -4.75 -5.48 0.83
C ARG A 20 -3.30 -5.16 1.15
N ALA A 21 -3.00 -4.99 2.43
CA ALA A 21 -1.63 -4.91 2.91
C ALA A 21 -1.06 -6.31 3.13
N VAL A 22 0.01 -6.66 2.42
CA VAL A 22 0.73 -7.93 2.56
C VAL A 22 2.10 -7.67 3.14
N SER A 23 2.40 -8.34 4.25
CA SER A 23 3.70 -8.29 4.92
C SER A 23 4.11 -9.70 5.28
N ASP A 24 5.39 -10.01 5.14
CA ASP A 24 5.91 -11.32 5.52
C ASP A 24 5.72 -11.56 7.04
N GLY A 25 5.11 -12.69 7.40
CA GLY A 25 4.83 -13.04 8.80
C GLY A 25 3.61 -12.37 9.45
N HIS A 26 2.79 -11.62 8.70
CA HIS A 26 1.52 -11.06 9.20
C HIS A 26 0.34 -11.40 8.27
N PRO A 27 -0.85 -11.68 8.83
CA PRO A 27 -2.03 -11.91 8.02
C PRO A 27 -2.35 -10.67 7.18
N PRO A 28 -2.70 -10.83 5.90
CA PRO A 28 -3.04 -9.71 5.04
C PRO A 28 -4.22 -8.93 5.62
N SER A 29 -4.17 -7.60 5.55
CA SER A 29 -5.26 -6.73 6.00
C SER A 29 -5.97 -6.18 4.78
N ASP A 30 -7.22 -6.53 4.56
CA ASP A 30 -8.08 -5.89 3.57
C ASP A 30 -8.73 -4.61 4.12
N GLY A 31 -8.96 -3.64 3.24
CA GLY A 31 -9.55 -2.35 3.57
C GLY A 31 -9.46 -1.35 2.43
N THR A 32 -9.42 -0.06 2.78
CA THR A 32 -9.09 1.03 1.84
C THR A 32 -7.58 1.11 1.59
N LEU A 33 -7.17 1.77 0.50
CA LEU A 33 -5.75 1.98 0.20
C LEU A 33 -5.04 2.70 1.35
N ARG A 34 -5.70 3.70 1.95
CA ARG A 34 -5.18 4.40 3.13
C ARG A 34 -4.94 3.44 4.30
N GLU A 35 -5.95 2.66 4.69
CA GLU A 35 -5.82 1.72 5.81
C GLU A 35 -4.75 0.65 5.53
N ALA A 36 -4.69 0.16 4.30
CA ALA A 36 -3.70 -0.80 3.87
C ALA A 36 -2.29 -0.18 3.91
N ALA A 37 -2.12 1.06 3.45
CA ALA A 37 -0.86 1.79 3.51
C ALA A 37 -0.41 2.02 4.95
N GLU A 38 -1.29 2.47 5.84
CA GLU A 38 -1.01 2.63 7.28
C GLU A 38 -0.64 1.29 7.93
N ALA A 39 -1.37 0.22 7.63
CA ALA A 39 -1.07 -1.12 8.12
C ALA A 39 0.29 -1.63 7.62
N ALA A 40 0.60 -1.42 6.34
CA ALA A 40 1.89 -1.76 5.75
C ALA A 40 3.03 -0.94 6.37
N HIS A 41 2.79 0.34 6.68
CA HIS A 41 3.76 1.20 7.35
C HIS A 41 4.08 0.70 8.75
N ALA A 42 3.04 0.45 9.55
CA ALA A 42 3.17 -0.10 10.89
C ALA A 42 3.90 -1.46 10.90
N ARG A 43 3.75 -2.24 9.82
CA ARG A 43 4.38 -3.55 9.64
C ARG A 43 5.78 -3.48 9.01
N ARG A 44 6.17 -2.37 8.38
CA ARG A 44 7.50 -2.19 7.76
C ARG A 44 8.64 -2.40 8.76
N ALA A 45 8.45 -2.01 10.02
CA ALA A 45 9.42 -2.25 11.08
C ALA A 45 9.73 -3.75 11.31
N LYS A 46 8.86 -4.65 10.85
CA LYS A 46 8.98 -6.11 11.03
C LYS A 46 9.38 -6.86 9.76
N GLY A 47 9.32 -6.22 8.58
CA GLY A 47 9.66 -6.86 7.31
C GLY A 47 9.15 -6.11 6.08
N PRO A 48 9.51 -6.58 4.88
CA PRO A 48 9.05 -5.97 3.63
C PRO A 48 7.52 -6.02 3.55
N SER A 49 6.92 -4.86 3.29
CA SER A 49 5.46 -4.71 3.16
C SER A 49 5.11 -4.22 1.75
N ARG A 50 4.03 -4.74 1.18
CA ARG A 50 3.52 -4.42 -0.15
C ARG A 50 2.01 -4.21 -0.08
N LEU A 51 1.47 -3.45 -1.02
CA LEU A 51 0.02 -3.35 -1.20
C LEU A 51 -0.41 -4.10 -2.45
N GLU A 52 -1.55 -4.76 -2.37
CA GLU A 52 -2.19 -5.44 -3.48
C GLU A 52 -3.62 -4.92 -3.63
N GLU A 53 -4.00 -4.50 -4.84
CA GLU A 53 -5.40 -4.24 -5.15
C GLU A 53 -6.10 -5.59 -5.40
N ILE A 54 -7.12 -5.91 -4.61
CA ILE A 54 -7.83 -7.19 -4.59
C ILE A 54 -8.56 -7.43 -5.91
N GLU A 55 -9.16 -6.38 -6.49
CA GLU A 55 -9.97 -6.48 -7.71
C GLU A 55 -9.11 -6.80 -8.95
N THR A 56 -7.90 -6.25 -9.02
CA THR A 56 -7.05 -6.30 -10.23
C THR A 56 -5.76 -7.11 -10.03
N ARG A 57 -5.47 -7.55 -8.80
CA ARG A 57 -4.18 -8.14 -8.36
C ARG A 57 -2.98 -7.29 -8.79
N ILE A 58 -3.10 -5.99 -8.64
CA ILE A 58 -1.99 -5.09 -8.93
C ILE A 58 -1.18 -4.89 -7.64
N GLU A 59 0.09 -5.27 -7.70
CA GLU A 59 1.06 -5.02 -6.65
C GLU A 59 1.59 -3.58 -6.76
N VAL A 60 1.56 -2.84 -5.66
CA VAL A 60 2.23 -1.55 -5.50
C VAL A 60 3.62 -1.80 -4.94
N GLY A 61 4.62 -1.32 -5.67
CA GLY A 61 6.02 -1.46 -5.28
C GLY A 61 6.36 -0.66 -4.02
N LEU A 62 7.46 -1.02 -3.36
CA LEU A 62 7.91 -0.37 -2.13
C LEU A 62 8.10 1.15 -2.32
N ILE A 63 8.69 1.57 -3.44
CA ILE A 63 8.95 2.98 -3.75
C ILE A 63 7.65 3.79 -3.83
N GLN A 64 6.64 3.28 -4.53
CA GLN A 64 5.32 3.93 -4.66
C GLN A 64 4.60 3.99 -3.31
N LEU A 65 4.77 2.95 -2.49
CA LEU A 65 4.22 2.89 -1.14
C LEU A 65 4.90 3.91 -0.21
N GLU A 66 6.21 4.08 -0.30
CA GLU A 66 6.96 5.11 0.43
C GLU A 66 6.54 6.53 0.01
N ASP A 67 6.32 6.76 -1.29
CA ASP A 67 5.76 8.01 -1.81
C ASP A 67 4.36 8.31 -1.26
N LEU A 68 3.52 7.27 -1.14
CA LEU A 68 2.19 7.36 -0.56
C LEU A 68 2.26 7.68 0.94
N TRP A 69 3.18 7.07 1.67
CA TRP A 69 3.42 7.39 3.09
C TRP A 69 3.88 8.82 3.27
N HIS A 70 4.81 9.30 2.45
CA HIS A 70 5.23 10.69 2.44
C HIS A 70 4.03 11.63 2.22
N HIS A 71 3.12 11.28 1.31
CA HIS A 71 1.90 12.06 1.07
C HIS A 71 0.94 12.03 2.27
N LEU A 72 0.82 10.89 2.94
CA LEU A 72 0.02 10.73 4.16
C LEU A 72 0.67 11.36 5.42
N GLY A 73 1.89 11.88 5.31
CA GLY A 73 2.65 12.41 6.45
C GLY A 73 3.22 11.33 7.38
N LEU A 74 3.29 10.09 6.91
CA LEU A 74 3.87 8.96 7.64
C LEU A 74 5.40 8.96 7.47
N PRO A 75 6.18 8.75 8.54
CA PRO A 75 7.65 8.82 8.50
C PRO A 75 8.25 7.60 7.79
N VAL A 76 8.98 7.82 6.71
CA VAL A 76 9.65 6.76 5.92
C VAL A 76 11.01 6.40 6.53
#